data_AF-A0A4R1VBX4-F1
#
_entry.id   AF-A0A4R1VBX4-F1
#
_cell.length_a   1.000
_cell.length_b   1.000
_cell.length_c   1.000
_cell.angle_alpha   90.00
_cell.angle_beta   90.00
_cell.angle_gamma   90.00
#
_symmetry.space_group_name_H-M   'P 1'
#
loop_
_entity.id
_entity.type
_entity.pdbx_description
1 polymer ?
#
loop_
_entity_poly.entity_id
_entity_poly.type
_entity_poly.pdbx_seq_one_letter_code
_entity_poly.pdbx_strand_id
1 'polypeptide(L)'
;MQQRLARKLLMYHDRIGHDEMPLTHENMSVILGVRRASITHAIHNLESEGWIKAQRGLVIIRDREGLMRYCGPFYGVAEARYEEIMKQPDNR
;
A
#
# COMPACT_ATOMS: atom_id res chain seq x y z
N MET A 1 5.64 -10.93 -1.05
CA MET A 1 6.21 -9.64 -0.58
C MET A 1 5.58 -8.45 -1.31
N GLN A 2 5.69 -8.36 -2.64
CA GLN A 2 5.11 -7.28 -3.45
C GLN A 2 3.63 -7.02 -3.15
N GLN A 3 2.82 -8.07 -3.03
CA GLN A 3 1.41 -7.98 -2.62
C GLN A 3 1.19 -7.36 -1.22
N ARG A 4 2.12 -7.56 -0.26
CA ARG A 4 2.03 -6.92 1.07
C ARG A 4 2.28 -5.42 0.96
N LEU A 5 3.21 -5.00 0.11
CA LEU A 5 3.48 -3.60 -0.16
C LEU A 5 2.28 -2.96 -0.89
N ALA A 6 1.79 -3.58 -1.96
CA ALA A 6 0.63 -3.14 -2.70
C ALA A 6 -0.60 -2.92 -1.78
N ARG A 7 -0.89 -3.89 -0.90
CA ARG A 7 -1.93 -3.74 0.14
C ARG A 7 -1.70 -2.54 1.04
N LYS A 8 -0.47 -2.35 1.56
CA LYS A 8 -0.18 -1.20 2.43
C LYS A 8 -0.36 0.13 1.70
N LEU A 9 0.04 0.23 0.44
CA LEU A 9 -0.16 1.42 -0.38
C LEU A 9 -1.65 1.72 -0.57
N LEU A 10 -2.47 0.71 -0.86
CA LEU A 10 -3.91 0.88 -0.97
C LEU A 10 -4.54 1.29 0.37
N MET A 11 -4.12 0.71 1.50
CA MET A 11 -4.60 1.13 2.82
C MET A 11 -4.23 2.58 3.15
N TYR A 12 -3.02 3.02 2.78
CA TYR A 12 -2.61 4.41 2.97
C TYR A 12 -3.40 5.37 2.08
N HIS A 13 -3.63 4.97 0.83
CA HIS A 13 -4.48 5.70 -0.11
C HIS A 13 -5.89 5.89 0.43
N ASP A 14 -6.52 4.82 0.91
CA ASP A 14 -7.88 4.84 1.46
C ASP A 14 -8.00 5.76 2.70
N ARG A 15 -6.90 5.93 3.47
CA ARG A 15 -6.88 6.75 4.68
C ARG A 15 -6.49 8.21 4.44
N ILE A 16 -5.64 8.49 3.45
CA ILE A 16 -5.18 9.85 3.12
C ILE A 16 -6.14 10.52 2.13
N GLY A 17 -6.80 9.75 1.26
CA GLY A 17 -7.71 10.27 0.25
C GLY A 17 -7.00 10.95 -0.93
N HIS A 18 -5.68 10.80 -1.06
CA HIS A 18 -4.87 11.35 -2.15
C HIS A 18 -3.94 10.30 -2.74
N ASP A 19 -3.66 10.43 -4.04
CA ASP A 19 -2.78 9.51 -4.80
C ASP A 19 -1.30 9.65 -4.42
N GLU A 20 -0.91 10.80 -3.86
CA GLU A 20 0.45 11.16 -3.49
C GLU A 20 0.72 10.83 -2.02
N MET A 21 1.64 9.91 -1.78
CA MET A 21 2.00 9.46 -0.44
C MET A 21 3.48 9.79 -0.16
N PRO A 22 3.77 10.69 0.80
CA PRO A 22 5.14 10.97 1.21
C PRO A 22 5.70 9.77 1.99
N LEU A 23 6.26 8.81 1.25
CA LEU A 23 6.77 7.54 1.76
C LEU A 23 8.17 7.28 1.22
N THR A 24 9.11 7.03 2.12
CA THR A 24 10.46 6.57 1.75
C THR A 24 10.53 5.04 1.76
N HIS A 25 11.52 4.48 1.05
CA HIS A 25 11.81 3.03 1.11
C HIS A 25 12.12 2.57 2.53
N GLU A 26 12.73 3.44 3.33
CA GLU A 26 13.05 3.18 4.72
C GLU A 26 11.78 3.08 5.58
N ASN A 27 10.86 4.04 5.46
CA ASN A 27 9.57 3.96 6.17
C ASN A 27 8.83 2.67 5.81
N MET A 28 8.76 2.35 4.51
CA MET A 28 8.13 1.12 4.04
C MET A 28 8.82 -0.14 4.57
N SER A 29 10.15 -0.13 4.70
CA SER A 29 10.91 -1.25 5.26
C SER A 29 10.57 -1.50 6.74
N VAL A 30 10.43 -0.43 7.52
CA VAL A 30 10.02 -0.47 8.93
C VAL A 30 8.58 -0.98 9.05
N ILE A 31 7.64 -0.41 8.29
CA ILE A 31 6.21 -0.78 8.32
C ILE A 31 6.00 -2.26 7.97
N LEU A 32 6.78 -2.79 7.02
CA LEU A 32 6.63 -4.16 6.55
C LEU A 32 7.52 -5.17 7.26
N GLY A 33 8.44 -4.70 8.12
CA GLY A 33 9.41 -5.54 8.85
C GLY A 33 10.38 -6.27 7.92
N VAL A 34 10.84 -5.61 6.85
CA VAL A 34 11.73 -6.22 5.85
C VAL A 34 12.95 -5.35 5.56
N ARG A 35 13.93 -5.90 4.84
CA ARG A 35 15.10 -5.14 4.39
C ARG A 35 14.73 -4.16 3.28
N ARG A 36 15.38 -2.99 3.27
CA ARG A 36 15.22 -1.96 2.22
C ARG A 36 15.39 -2.50 0.80
N ALA A 37 16.32 -3.43 0.57
CA ALA A 37 16.52 -4.05 -0.74
C ALA A 37 15.26 -4.76 -1.26
N SER A 38 14.49 -5.41 -0.37
CA SER A 38 13.23 -6.06 -0.71
C SER A 38 12.14 -5.04 -1.09
N ILE A 39 12.17 -3.85 -0.49
CA ILE A 39 11.28 -2.74 -0.85
C ILE A 39 11.63 -2.21 -2.23
N THR A 40 12.91 -1.96 -2.50
CA THR A 40 13.36 -1.47 -3.80
C THR A 40 12.93 -2.39 -4.94
N HIS A 41 13.14 -3.71 -4.80
CA HIS A 41 12.69 -4.67 -5.80
C HIS A 41 11.15 -4.63 -5.95
N ALA A 42 10.41 -4.62 -4.84
CA ALA A 42 8.96 -4.57 -4.91
C ALA A 42 8.43 -3.30 -5.59
N ILE A 43 9.04 -2.14 -5.33
CA ILE A 43 8.68 -0.88 -5.98
C ILE A 43 8.96 -0.93 -7.47
N HIS A 44 10.14 -1.41 -7.88
CA HIS A 44 10.45 -1.54 -9.30
C HIS A 44 9.44 -2.40 -10.04
N ASN A 45 8.97 -3.50 -9.43
CA ASN A 45 7.97 -4.35 -10.06
C ASN A 45 6.60 -3.67 -10.16
N LEU A 46 6.16 -2.98 -9.11
CA LEU A 46 4.88 -2.25 -9.16
C LEU A 46 4.93 -1.06 -10.13
N GLU A 47 6.09 -0.44 -10.29
CA GLU A 47 6.33 0.67 -11.23
C GLU A 47 6.45 0.17 -12.67
N SER A 48 7.04 -1.00 -12.92
CA SER A 48 7.12 -1.60 -14.26
C SER A 48 5.75 -2.00 -14.81
N GLU A 49 4.82 -2.37 -13.94
CA GLU A 49 3.42 -2.64 -14.29
C GLU A 49 2.60 -1.34 -14.48
N GLY A 50 3.19 -0.17 -14.18
CA GLY A 50 2.55 1.12 -14.33
C GLY A 50 1.54 1.47 -13.23
N TRP A 51 1.41 0.65 -12.17
CA TRP A 51 0.44 0.91 -11.12
C TRP A 51 0.85 2.00 -10.15
N ILE A 52 2.15 2.19 -9.96
CA ILE A 52 2.71 3.29 -9.16
C ILE A 52 3.80 4.03 -9.93
N LYS A 53 4.14 5.22 -9.44
CA LYS A 53 5.37 5.92 -9.76
C LYS A 53 6.12 6.21 -8.46
N ALA A 54 7.40 5.89 -8.40
CA ALA A 54 8.24 6.18 -7.25
C ALA A 54 9.18 7.34 -7.56
N GLN A 55 9.26 8.28 -6.62
CA GLN A 55 10.22 9.38 -6.62
C GLN A 55 10.90 9.45 -5.26
N ARG A 56 11.93 10.29 -5.14
CA ARG A 56 12.64 10.44 -3.87
C ARG A 56 11.66 10.93 -2.78
N GLY A 57 11.33 10.04 -1.84
CA GLY A 57 10.44 10.34 -0.71
C GLY A 57 8.97 10.43 -1.06
N LEU A 58 8.55 10.00 -2.25
CA LEU A 58 7.18 10.10 -2.73
C LEU A 58 6.81 8.83 -3.52
N VAL A 59 5.64 8.29 -3.24
CA VAL A 59 5.00 7.24 -4.04
C VAL A 59 3.66 7.76 -4.54
N ILE A 60 3.43 7.67 -5.84
CA ILE A 60 2.19 8.11 -6.49
C ILE A 60 1.45 6.89 -7.01
N ILE A 61 0.20 6.69 -6.61
CA ILE A 61 -0.66 5.67 -7.21
C ILE A 61 -1.15 6.18 -8.57
N ARG A 62 -0.96 5.35 -9.62
CA ARG A 62 -1.36 5.66 -11.00
C ARG A 62 -2.55 4.83 -11.45
N ASP A 63 -2.59 3.57 -11.05
CA ASP A 63 -3.70 2.66 -11.32
C ASP A 63 -4.05 1.88 -10.06
N ARG A 64 -5.02 2.44 -9.32
CA ARG A 64 -5.54 1.84 -8.10
C ARG A 64 -6.23 0.51 -8.38
N GLU A 65 -6.98 0.41 -9.47
CA GLU A 65 -7.67 -0.84 -9.83
C GLU A 65 -6.68 -1.95 -10.19
N GLY A 66 -5.64 -1.63 -10.95
CA GLY A 66 -4.55 -2.56 -11.26
C GLY A 66 -3.86 -3.09 -10.00
N LEU A 67 -3.53 -2.19 -9.06
CA LEU A 67 -3.01 -2.56 -7.73
C LEU A 67 -3.97 -3.47 -6.94
N MET A 68 -5.28 -3.17 -6.94
CA MET A 68 -6.28 -4.00 -6.27
C MET A 68 -6.36 -5.39 -6.89
N ARG A 69 -6.42 -5.48 -8.22
CA ARG A 69 -6.44 -6.76 -8.96
C ARG A 69 -5.19 -7.58 -8.67
N TYR A 70 -4.02 -6.93 -8.58
CA TYR A 70 -2.76 -7.59 -8.23
C TYR A 70 -2.74 -8.16 -6.81
N CYS A 71 -3.40 -7.48 -5.86
CA CYS A 71 -3.57 -8.01 -4.51
C CYS A 71 -4.56 -9.17 -4.45
N GLY A 72 -5.44 -9.29 -5.46
CA GLY A 72 -6.40 -10.36 -5.61
C GLY A 72 -7.40 -10.42 -4.44
N PRO A 73 -7.94 -11.61 -4.10
CA PRO A 73 -8.95 -11.77 -3.05
C PRO A 73 -8.45 -11.43 -1.64
N PHE A 74 -7.15 -11.19 -1.48
CA PHE A 74 -6.55 -10.83 -0.21
C PHE A 74 -6.59 -9.32 0.09
N TYR A 75 -7.20 -8.51 -0.78
CA TYR A 75 -7.53 -7.10 -0.52
C TYR A 75 -9.06 -6.93 -0.54
N GLY A 76 -9.61 -6.29 0.49
CA GLY A 76 -11.05 -6.02 0.62
C GLY A 76 -11.74 -6.83 1.71
N VAL A 77 -11.35 -8.09 1.95
CA VAL A 77 -11.98 -8.92 3.02
C VAL A 77 -11.41 -8.57 4.40
N ALA A 78 -10.09 -8.44 4.52
CA ALA A 78 -9.47 -8.03 5.78
C ALA A 78 -9.72 -6.54 6.07
N GLU A 79 -9.78 -5.73 5.02
CA GLU A 79 -10.01 -4.28 5.07
C GLU A 79 -11.47 -3.94 5.37
N ALA A 80 -12.46 -4.63 4.77
CA ALA A 80 -13.87 -4.48 5.15
C ALA A 80 -14.08 -4.82 6.64
N ARG A 81 -13.46 -5.91 7.11
CA ARG A 81 -13.48 -6.28 8.53
C ARG A 81 -12.77 -5.26 9.42
N TYR A 82 -11.67 -4.66 8.96
CA TYR A 82 -10.97 -3.61 9.70
C TYR A 82 -11.78 -2.32 9.74
N GLU A 83 -12.44 -1.93 8.65
CA GLU A 83 -13.40 -0.82 8.63
C GLU A 83 -14.58 -1.06 9.57
N GLU A 84 -15.15 -2.27 9.59
CA GLU A 84 -16.23 -2.64 10.51
C GLU A 84 -15.81 -2.51 11.99
N ILE A 85 -14.59 -2.95 12.32
CA ILE A 85 -14.06 -2.86 13.69
C ILE A 85 -13.70 -1.41 14.03
N MET A 86 -13.10 -0.66 13.10
CA MET A 86 -12.69 0.73 13.33
C MET A 86 -13.85 1.74 13.27
N LYS A 87 -14.99 1.37 12.68
CA LYS A 87 -16.25 2.14 12.70
C LYS A 87 -17.11 1.84 13.93
N GLN A 88 -16.73 0.91 14.81
CA GLN A 88 -17.36 0.83 16.12
C GLN A 88 -16.95 2.07 16.92
N PRO A 89 -17.90 2.89 17.42
CA PRO A 89 -17.54 3.91 18.38
C PRO A 89 -16.89 3.20 19.56
N ASP A 90 -15.71 3.70 19.94
CA ASP A 90 -14.98 3.30 21.13
C ASP A 90 -15.96 3.00 22.28
N ASN A 91 -16.19 1.71 22.54
CA ASN A 91 -17.03 1.25 23.63
C ASN A 91 -16.13 0.60 24.68
N ARG A 92 -15.47 1.51 25.42
CA ARG A 92 -14.86 1.36 26.75
C ARG A 92 -13.49 0.70 26.84
#